data_AF-F2LSD3-F1
#
_entry.id   AF-F2LSD3-F1
#
_cell.length_a   1.000
_cell.length_b   1.000
_cell.length_c   1.000
_cell.angle_alpha   90.00
_cell.angle_beta   90.00
_cell.angle_gamma   90.00
#
_symmetry.space_group_name_H-M   'P 1'
#
loop_
_entity.id
_entity.type
_entity.pdbx_description
1 polymer ?
#
loop_
_entity_poly.entity_id
_entity_poly.type
_entity_poly.pdbx_seq_one_letter_code
_entity_poly.pdbx_strand_id
1 'polypeptide(L)'
;MCDPFVDGIVIGYIEPKILPVCDALNAIAGVRTLWSCEGHAQRPSRPYIVFESSEAFAFQVHQLLESAMDRGALRYWWRMTANFRPSGRLQWLVEAPTIPSWHYWPIARRKIDAELLALATLFSASQDDPSIPYAVHPLGNSISDMTNEVQ
;
A
#
# COMPACT_ATOMS: atom_id res chain seq x y z
N MET A 1 6.25 -4.79 18.30
CA MET A 1 7.05 -4.75 17.08
C MET A 1 6.11 -5.27 16.01
N CYS A 2 5.78 -4.47 15.00
CA CYS A 2 5.13 -5.01 13.81
C CYS A 2 6.27 -5.68 13.05
N ASP A 3 6.23 -7.00 12.92
CA ASP A 3 7.41 -7.77 12.53
C ASP A 3 7.85 -7.42 11.10
N PRO A 4 9.16 -7.30 10.85
CA PRO A 4 9.67 -7.00 9.52
C PRO A 4 9.50 -8.20 8.58
N PHE A 5 9.02 -7.94 7.36
CA PHE A 5 9.02 -8.92 6.27
C PHE A 5 10.47 -9.10 5.78
N VAL A 6 11.02 -10.29 5.96
CA VAL A 6 12.35 -10.67 5.46
C VAL A 6 12.16 -11.63 4.28
N ASP A 7 12.83 -11.34 3.16
CA ASP A 7 13.07 -12.27 2.04
C ASP A 7 11.87 -12.92 1.33
N GLY A 8 10.80 -12.15 1.08
CA GLY A 8 9.81 -12.52 0.06
C GLY A 8 8.90 -13.70 0.41
N ILE A 9 8.97 -14.19 1.64
CA ILE A 9 7.98 -15.10 2.23
C ILE A 9 7.21 -14.29 3.27
N VAL A 10 5.87 -14.36 3.24
CA VAL A 10 5.02 -13.80 4.31
C VAL A 10 5.19 -14.68 5.55
N ILE A 11 6.26 -14.50 6.31
CA ILE A 11 6.49 -15.11 7.63
C ILE A 11 6.19 -14.08 8.74
N GLY A 12 5.21 -13.20 8.49
CA GLY A 12 4.79 -12.18 9.44
C GLY A 12 3.33 -12.40 9.81
N TYR A 13 3.01 -12.36 11.10
CA TYR A 13 1.62 -12.29 11.55
C TYR A 13 1.03 -10.94 11.09
N ILE A 14 0.11 -10.98 10.14
CA ILE A 14 -0.70 -9.83 9.76
C ILE A 14 -1.94 -9.80 10.64
N GLU A 15 -2.26 -8.63 11.16
CA GLU A 15 -3.35 -8.46 12.13
C GLU A 15 -4.71 -8.62 11.43
N PRO A 16 -5.68 -9.34 12.02
CA PRO A 16 -6.87 -9.77 11.31
C PRO A 16 -7.71 -8.64 10.70
N LYS A 17 -7.72 -7.44 11.30
CA LYS A 17 -8.56 -6.34 10.83
C LYS A 17 -7.95 -5.57 9.66
N ILE A 18 -6.63 -5.60 9.50
CA ILE A 18 -5.95 -5.00 8.35
C ILE A 18 -5.61 -6.02 7.26
N LEU A 19 -5.67 -7.31 7.57
CA LEU A 19 -5.42 -8.40 6.62
C LEU A 19 -6.13 -8.23 5.27
N PRO A 20 -7.42 -7.87 5.18
CA PRO A 20 -8.07 -7.68 3.88
C PRO A 20 -7.40 -6.62 2.99
N VAL A 21 -6.85 -5.56 3.59
CA VAL A 21 -6.14 -4.50 2.86
C VAL A 21 -4.80 -5.04 2.34
N CYS A 22 -4.08 -5.78 3.20
CA CYS A 22 -2.81 -6.42 2.84
C CYS A 22 -3.01 -7.43 1.70
N ASP A 23 -4.04 -8.26 1.78
CA ASP A 23 -4.35 -9.28 0.78
C ASP A 23 -4.71 -8.63 -0.56
N ALA A 24 -5.53 -7.58 -0.55
CA ALA A 24 -5.89 -6.83 -1.76
C ALA A 24 -4.66 -6.23 -2.46
N LEU A 25 -3.73 -5.64 -1.70
CA LEU A 25 -2.48 -5.11 -2.27
C LEU A 25 -1.54 -6.22 -2.76
N ASN A 26 -1.34 -7.27 -1.97
CA ASN A 26 -0.42 -8.36 -2.29
C ASN A 26 -0.91 -9.22 -3.47
N ALA A 27 -2.20 -9.20 -3.79
CA ALA A 27 -2.74 -9.83 -4.98
C ALA A 27 -2.36 -9.08 -6.28
N ILE A 28 -1.85 -7.85 -6.20
CA ILE A 28 -1.44 -7.06 -7.36
C ILE A 28 0.01 -7.41 -7.73
N ALA A 29 0.22 -7.78 -9.00
CA ALA A 29 1.55 -8.11 -9.50
C ALA A 29 2.55 -6.96 -9.29
N GLY A 30 3.69 -7.26 -8.69
CA GLY A 30 4.74 -6.27 -8.41
C GLY A 30 4.49 -5.41 -7.17
N VAL A 31 3.43 -5.67 -6.40
CA VAL A 31 3.15 -5.02 -5.12
C VAL A 31 3.46 -5.97 -3.97
N ARG A 32 4.10 -5.45 -2.91
CA ARG A 32 4.40 -6.24 -1.72
C ARG A 32 4.27 -5.41 -0.45
N THR A 33 3.39 -5.81 0.44
CA THR A 33 3.27 -5.26 1.79
C THR A 33 4.54 -5.56 2.60
N LEU A 34 5.09 -4.52 3.23
CA LEU A 34 6.28 -4.58 4.07
C LEU A 34 5.98 -4.47 5.56
N TRP A 35 5.00 -3.66 5.94
CA TRP A 35 4.53 -3.52 7.32
C TRP A 35 3.07 -3.10 7.31
N SER A 36 2.34 -3.47 8.34
CA SER A 36 0.98 -3.02 8.55
C SER A 36 0.69 -2.91 10.04
N CYS A 37 -0.31 -2.12 10.39
CA CYS A 37 -0.90 -2.13 11.71
C CYS A 37 -2.39 -1.84 11.60
N GLU A 38 -3.22 -2.60 12.29
CA GLU A 38 -4.65 -2.34 12.33
C GLU A 38 -5.05 -1.16 13.24
N GLY A 39 -4.11 -0.68 14.07
CA GLY A 39 -4.30 0.39 15.07
C GLY A 39 -4.69 -0.15 16.45
N HIS A 40 -3.85 0.11 17.46
CA HIS A 40 -3.97 -0.49 18.80
C HIS A 40 -4.10 0.52 19.93
N ALA A 41 -4.76 0.09 21.02
CA ALA A 41 -4.87 0.86 22.26
C ALA A 41 -3.60 0.75 23.13
N GLN A 42 -3.06 -0.46 23.27
CA GLN A 42 -1.94 -0.77 24.18
C GLN A 42 -0.63 -0.15 23.68
N ARG A 43 -0.54 0.06 22.36
CA ARG A 43 0.51 0.83 21.69
C ARG A 43 -0.20 1.81 20.76
N PRO A 44 -0.58 3.00 21.25
CA PRO A 44 -1.36 3.97 20.50
C PRO A 44 -0.79 4.18 19.10
N SER A 45 -1.47 3.62 18.12
CA SER A 45 -1.07 3.62 16.72
C SER A 45 -2.33 3.74 15.89
N ARG A 46 -2.24 4.49 14.80
CA ARG A 46 -3.31 4.54 13.80
C ARG A 46 -3.12 3.38 12.83
N PRO A 47 -4.20 2.96 12.14
CA PRO A 47 -4.06 2.04 11.04
C PRO A 47 -3.12 2.59 9.97
N TYR A 48 -2.21 1.75 9.49
CA TYR A 48 -1.32 2.09 8.39
C TYR A 48 -0.90 0.83 7.63
N ILE A 49 -0.48 1.02 6.39
CA ILE A 49 0.18 0.00 5.59
C ILE A 49 1.38 0.60 4.86
N VAL A 50 2.47 -0.15 4.80
CA VAL A 50 3.66 0.19 4.03
C VAL A 50 3.88 -0.90 3.00
N PHE A 51 4.12 -0.54 1.75
CA PHE A 51 4.34 -1.50 0.68
C PHE A 51 5.40 -1.01 -0.32
N GLU A 52 5.96 -1.95 -1.08
CA GLU A 52 6.75 -1.68 -2.27
C GLU A 52 5.86 -1.83 -3.50
N SER A 53 6.04 -0.93 -4.46
CA SER A 53 5.42 -1.00 -5.78
C SER A 53 6.19 -0.11 -6.76
N SER A 54 5.82 -0.16 -8.05
CA SER A 54 6.23 0.88 -9.00
C SER A 54 5.64 2.25 -8.63
N GLU A 55 6.29 3.33 -9.08
CA GLU A 55 5.79 4.70 -8.94
C GLU A 55 4.46 4.90 -9.67
N ALA A 56 4.29 4.28 -10.84
CA ALA A 56 3.06 4.33 -11.60
C ALA A 56 1.87 3.74 -10.82
N PHE A 57 2.06 2.60 -10.16
CA PHE A 57 1.02 2.01 -9.31
C PHE A 57 0.75 2.87 -8.08
N ALA A 58 1.79 3.41 -7.43
CA ALA A 58 1.62 4.29 -6.29
C ALA A 58 0.81 5.54 -6.65
N PHE A 59 1.06 6.13 -7.81
CA PHE A 59 0.27 7.25 -8.32
C PHE A 59 -1.22 6.88 -8.50
N GLN A 60 -1.52 5.69 -9.00
CA GLN A 60 -2.90 5.19 -9.10
C GLN A 60 -3.54 5.05 -7.71
N VAL A 61 -2.83 4.49 -6.74
CA VAL A 61 -3.30 4.40 -5.35
C VAL A 61 -3.63 5.79 -4.81
N HIS A 62 -2.77 6.79 -5.05
CA HIS A 62 -3.04 8.17 -4.65
C HIS A 62 -4.33 8.70 -5.29
N GLN A 63 -4.50 8.54 -6.60
CA GLN A 63 -5.72 8.98 -7.30
C GLN A 63 -6.98 8.27 -6.79
N LEU A 64 -6.90 6.98 -6.49
CA LEU A 64 -8.00 6.19 -5.93
C LEU A 64 -8.40 6.71 -4.55
N LEU A 65 -7.43 7.02 -3.69
CA LEU A 65 -7.68 7.58 -2.36
C LEU A 65 -8.37 8.95 -2.45
N GLU A 66 -7.84 9.87 -3.25
CA GLU A 66 -8.44 11.20 -3.47
C GLU A 66 -9.87 11.07 -4.02
N SER A 67 -10.06 10.25 -5.05
CA SER A 67 -11.38 10.04 -5.66
C SER A 67 -12.39 9.40 -4.69
N ALA A 68 -11.95 8.46 -3.86
CA ALA A 68 -12.82 7.83 -2.86
C ALA A 68 -13.18 8.81 -1.73
N MET A 69 -12.28 9.71 -1.36
CA MET A 69 -12.54 10.81 -0.42
C MET A 69 -13.56 11.80 -0.99
N ASP A 70 -13.38 12.24 -2.23
CA ASP A 70 -14.29 13.19 -2.89
C ASP A 70 -15.72 12.65 -3.01
N ARG A 71 -15.86 11.33 -3.23
CA ARG A 71 -17.16 10.65 -3.27
C ARG A 71 -17.74 10.34 -1.89
N GLY A 72 -17.01 10.60 -0.80
CA GLY A 72 -17.41 10.24 0.56
C GLY A 72 -17.45 8.73 0.82
N ALA A 73 -16.77 7.92 0.00
CA ALA A 73 -16.65 6.48 0.19
C ALA A 73 -15.68 6.13 1.33
N LEU A 74 -14.71 7.02 1.59
CA LEU A 74 -13.85 6.99 2.77
C LEU A 74 -14.27 8.11 3.71
N ARG A 75 -14.33 7.81 5.01
CA ARG A 75 -14.69 8.74 6.06
C ARG A 75 -13.49 9.52 6.58
N TYR A 76 -12.34 8.87 6.68
CA TYR A 76 -11.11 9.46 7.18
C TYR A 76 -10.21 9.83 6.01
N TRP A 77 -9.51 10.96 6.12
CA TRP A 77 -8.52 11.32 5.12
C TRP A 77 -7.32 10.38 5.20
N TRP A 78 -7.23 9.49 4.22
CA TRP A 78 -6.09 8.62 3.97
C TRP A 78 -5.10 9.35 3.07
N ARG A 79 -3.85 9.41 3.50
CA ARG A 79 -2.75 10.00 2.72
C ARG A 79 -1.73 8.95 2.37
N MET A 80 -1.02 9.18 1.27
CA MET A 80 0.12 8.38 0.85
C MET A 80 1.42 9.21 1.00
N THR A 81 2.51 8.57 1.40
CA THR A 81 3.83 9.22 1.52
C THR A 81 4.93 8.29 1.03
N ALA A 82 5.85 8.82 0.23
CA ALA A 82 7.02 8.12 -0.29
C ALA A 82 8.17 8.16 0.72
N ASN A 83 8.86 7.04 0.92
CA ASN A 83 10.03 6.95 1.79
C ASN A 83 11.11 6.06 1.16
N PHE A 84 12.38 6.33 1.45
CA PHE A 84 13.48 5.43 1.09
C PHE A 84 13.84 4.53 2.26
N ARG A 85 14.03 3.24 1.97
CA ARG A 85 14.65 2.29 2.90
C ARG A 85 16.16 2.55 3.00
N PRO A 86 16.83 2.04 4.05
CA PRO A 86 18.31 2.04 4.13
C PRO A 86 18.98 1.39 2.91
N SER A 87 18.30 0.46 2.24
CA SER A 87 18.75 -0.17 0.99
C SER A 87 18.61 0.72 -0.27
N GLY A 88 18.15 1.97 -0.13
CA GLY A 88 17.86 2.87 -1.26
C GLY A 88 16.59 2.53 -2.04
N ARG A 89 15.85 1.49 -1.65
CA ARG A 89 14.59 1.10 -2.30
C ARG A 89 13.44 1.99 -1.84
N LEU A 90 12.59 2.39 -2.78
CA LEU A 90 11.40 3.20 -2.51
C LEU A 90 10.29 2.35 -1.89
N GLN A 91 9.59 2.91 -0.90
CA GLN A 91 8.41 2.34 -0.27
C GLN A 91 7.34 3.41 -0.08
N TRP A 92 6.10 2.95 0.01
CA TRP A 92 4.90 3.80 0.10
C TRP A 92 4.20 3.52 1.40
N LEU A 93 3.97 4.56 2.19
CA LEU A 93 3.16 4.53 3.41
C LEU A 93 1.78 5.07 3.09
N VAL A 94 0.73 4.31 3.42
CA VAL A 94 -0.66 4.76 3.44
C VAL A 94 -1.16 4.74 4.88
N GLU A 95 -1.63 5.88 5.36
CA GLU A 95 -2.13 6.05 6.72
C GLU A 95 -3.26 7.09 6.78
N ALA A 96 -4.08 7.03 7.84
CA ALA A 96 -5.15 7.99 8.08
C ALA A 96 -4.85 8.88 9.30
N PRO A 97 -4.10 9.99 9.15
CA PRO A 97 -3.68 10.85 10.26
C PRO A 97 -4.85 11.57 10.95
N THR A 98 -6.03 11.61 10.33
CA THR A 98 -7.23 12.23 10.90
C THR A 98 -7.98 11.32 11.87
N ILE A 99 -7.59 10.04 11.97
CA ILE A 99 -8.17 9.14 12.98
C ILE A 99 -7.83 9.66 14.39
N PRO A 100 -8.84 9.87 15.25
CA PRO A 100 -8.62 10.40 16.59
C PRO A 100 -7.87 9.39 17.46
N SER A 101 -7.11 9.86 18.45
CA SER A 101 -6.30 8.98 19.31
C SER A 101 -7.13 7.99 20.14
N TRP A 102 -8.39 8.30 20.46
CA TRP A 102 -9.33 7.45 21.20
C TRP A 102 -10.07 6.41 20.33
N HIS A 103 -9.62 6.19 19.11
CA HIS A 103 -10.30 5.33 18.15
C HIS A 103 -10.41 3.84 18.52
N TYR A 104 -9.68 3.40 19.55
CA TYR A 104 -9.75 2.05 20.09
C TYR A 104 -11.03 1.78 20.90
N TRP A 105 -11.81 2.81 21.24
CA TRP A 105 -13.11 2.61 21.88
C TRP A 105 -14.02 1.77 20.97
N PRO A 106 -14.79 0.78 21.46
CA PRO A 106 -15.46 -0.21 20.61
C PRO A 106 -16.31 0.37 19.48
N ILE A 107 -17.02 1.48 19.73
CA ILE A 107 -17.85 2.16 18.71
C ILE A 107 -16.97 2.84 17.64
N ALA A 108 -15.88 3.48 18.05
CA ALA A 108 -14.93 4.10 17.12
C ALA A 108 -14.16 3.03 16.33
N ARG A 109 -13.81 1.91 16.98
CA ARG A 109 -13.14 0.77 16.35
C ARG A 109 -13.97 0.17 15.23
N ARG A 110 -15.29 -0.01 15.42
CA ARG A 110 -16.18 -0.49 14.35
C ARG A 110 -16.15 0.41 13.11
N LYS A 111 -16.02 1.72 13.28
CA LYS A 111 -15.91 2.66 12.16
C LYS A 111 -14.59 2.47 11.42
N ILE A 112 -13.49 2.23 12.14
CA ILE A 112 -12.20 1.91 11.52
C ILE A 112 -12.23 0.57 10.81
N ASP A 113 -12.80 -0.47 11.40
CA ASP A 113 -12.91 -1.77 10.74
C ASP A 113 -13.69 -1.66 9.42
N ALA A 114 -14.80 -0.90 9.41
CA ALA A 114 -15.54 -0.60 8.20
C ALA A 114 -14.70 0.18 7.18
N GLU A 115 -13.90 1.14 7.65
CA GLU A 115 -12.99 1.92 6.81
C GLU A 115 -11.91 1.03 6.15
N LEU A 116 -11.31 0.11 6.91
CA LEU A 116 -10.31 -0.82 6.39
C LEU A 116 -10.92 -1.76 5.34
N LEU A 117 -12.16 -2.20 5.51
CA LEU A 117 -12.88 -2.98 4.51
C LEU A 117 -13.19 -2.17 3.24
N ALA A 118 -13.58 -0.90 3.40
CA ALA A 118 -13.79 0.01 2.26
C ALA A 118 -12.48 0.22 1.48
N LEU A 119 -11.35 0.38 2.19
CA LEU A 119 -10.03 0.51 1.59
C LEU A 119 -9.60 -0.77 0.86
N ALA A 120 -9.83 -1.95 1.44
CA ALA A 120 -9.56 -3.23 0.79
C ALA A 120 -10.37 -3.38 -0.50
N THR A 121 -11.66 -3.04 -0.46
CA THR A 121 -12.55 -3.08 -1.63
C THR A 121 -12.06 -2.15 -2.73
N LEU A 122 -11.59 -0.96 -2.37
CA LEU A 122 -11.03 0.02 -3.31
C LEU A 122 -9.79 -0.53 -4.04
N PHE A 123 -8.90 -1.22 -3.32
CA PHE A 123 -7.69 -1.81 -3.91
C PHE A 123 -7.99 -3.07 -4.71
N SER A 124 -8.99 -3.86 -4.34
CA SER A 124 -9.43 -5.00 -5.16
C SER A 124 -10.07 -4.54 -6.46
N ALA A 125 -10.89 -3.48 -6.43
CA ALA A 125 -11.55 -2.96 -7.63
C ALA A 125 -10.57 -2.39 -8.68
N SER A 126 -9.37 -1.95 -8.27
CA SER A 126 -8.35 -1.48 -9.22
C SER A 126 -7.64 -2.62 -9.98
N GLN A 127 -7.86 -3.87 -9.59
CA GLN A 127 -7.35 -5.04 -10.31
C GLN A 127 -8.15 -5.33 -11.59
N ASP A 128 -9.42 -4.94 -11.63
CA ASP A 128 -10.36 -5.31 -12.69
C ASP A 128 -10.48 -4.25 -13.80
N ASP A 129 -9.65 -3.21 -13.79
CA ASP A 129 -9.67 -2.16 -14.82
C ASP A 129 -8.62 -2.42 -15.93
N PRO A 130 -9.00 -3.05 -17.06
CA PRO A 130 -8.09 -3.33 -18.18
C PRO A 130 -7.71 -2.09 -18.99
N SER A 131 -8.30 -0.92 -18.71
CA SER A 131 -7.96 0.33 -19.42
C SER A 131 -6.66 0.96 -18.94
N ILE A 132 -6.09 0.42 -17.86
CA ILE A 132 -4.88 0.94 -17.24
C ILE A 132 -3.73 -0.03 -17.55
N PRO A 133 -2.79 0.34 -18.45
CA PRO A 133 -1.68 -0.53 -18.76
C PRO A 133 -0.83 -0.69 -17.51
N TYR A 134 -0.85 -1.89 -16.92
CA TYR A 134 0.21 -2.33 -16.02
C TYR A 134 1.52 -2.00 -16.70
N ALA A 135 2.33 -1.15 -16.08
CA ALA A 135 3.62 -0.77 -16.62
C ALA A 135 4.42 -2.05 -16.89
N VAL A 136 4.42 -2.46 -18.16
CA VAL A 136 5.25 -3.54 -18.67
C VAL A 136 6.67 -3.15 -18.28
N HIS A 137 7.35 -4.05 -17.56
CA HIS A 137 8.73 -3.91 -17.16
C HIS A 137 9.59 -3.29 -18.29
N PRO A 138 10.39 -2.24 -18.02
CA PRO A 138 11.60 -2.03 -18.80
C PRO A 138 12.67 -2.96 -18.21
N LEU A 139 12.67 -4.22 -18.64
CA LEU A 139 13.84 -5.08 -18.49
C LEU A 139 14.39 -5.35 -19.89
N GLY A 140 15.48 -4.68 -20.21
CA GLY A 140 16.23 -4.91 -21.43
C GLY A 140 17.12 -3.77 -21.85
N ASN A 141 18.01 -3.30 -20.98
CA ASN A 141 19.23 -2.64 -21.45
C ASN A 141 20.01 -3.68 -22.27
N SER A 142 19.85 -3.66 -23.59
CA SER A 142 20.81 -4.29 -24.51
C SER A 142 22.02 -3.37 -24.61
N ILE A 143 22.92 -3.46 -23.61
CA ILE A 143 24.31 -3.01 -23.77
C ILE A 143 25.03 -4.15 -24.50
N SER A 144 24.79 -4.24 -25.80
CA SER A 144 25.57 -5.06 -26.73
C SER A 144 25.24 -4.58 -28.13
N ASP A 145 25.78 -3.41 -28.49
CA ASP A 145 26.01 -2.98 -29.88
C ASP A 145 26.70 -1.61 -29.90
N MET A 146 27.92 -1.52 -29.34
CA MET A 146 28.88 -0.44 -29.68
C MET A 146 30.32 -0.95 -29.52
N THR A 147 30.65 -2.05 -30.20
CA THR A 147 32.01 -2.29 -30.66
C THR A 147 31.92 -2.66 -32.13
N ASN A 148 32.05 -1.67 -33.00
CA ASN A 148 32.76 -1.84 -34.27
C ASN A 148 32.96 -0.47 -34.95
N GLU A 149 34.21 -0.29 -35.39
CA GLU A 149 34.67 0.57 -36.49
C GLU A 149 34.63 2.09 -36.29
N VAL A 150 35.79 2.68 -36.00
CA VAL A 150 36.52 3.51 -36.98
C VAL A 150 38.02 3.23 -36.83
N GLN A 151 38.62 2.67 -37.89
CA GLN A 151 40.05 2.70 -38.18
C GLN A 151 40.45 4.06 -38.73
#